data_AF-A0A0E4BJT5-F1
#
_entry.id   AF-A0A0E4BJT5-F1
#
_cell.length_a   1.000
_cell.length_b   1.000
_cell.length_c   1.000
_cell.angle_alpha   90.00
_cell.angle_beta   90.00
_cell.angle_gamma   90.00
#
_symmetry.space_group_name_H-M   'P 1'
#
loop_
_entity.id
_entity.type
_entity.pdbx_description
1 polymer ?
#
loop_
_entity_poly.entity_id
_entity_poly.type
_entity_poly.pdbx_seq_one_letter_code
_entity_poly.pdbx_strand_id
1 'polypeptide(L)'
;MDADTGRRRIGYVNLPAQFEEERAEIMQAVEGVFQRGDFIGGAAVGKLEEELSAYLGSPHVVTLNSGTDALILAMRALDIGPGDEVITPPNSFVASTAAIIAVGASPVFADVLPDQNIDPARSRPPSRRGPRRSCRCT
;
A
#
# COMPACT_ATOMS: atom_id res chain seq x y z
N MET A 1 -28.98 27.07 -0.27
CA MET A 1 -28.59 28.18 0.62
C MET A 1 -27.14 27.95 1.03
N ASP A 2 -26.21 28.42 0.21
CA ASP A 2 -24.88 28.84 0.63
C ASP A 2 -24.79 30.28 0.12
N ALA A 3 -24.82 31.25 1.02
CA ALA A 3 -24.69 32.65 0.67
C ALA A 3 -23.25 32.89 0.20
N ASP A 4 -23.09 33.13 -1.09
CA ASP A 4 -21.83 33.40 -1.78
C ASP A 4 -21.21 34.71 -1.27
N THR A 5 -20.40 34.60 -0.23
CA THR A 5 -19.38 35.59 0.07
C THR A 5 -18.31 35.39 -1.00
N GLY A 6 -18.16 36.35 -1.93
CA GLY A 6 -17.35 36.28 -3.18
C GLY A 6 -15.86 35.96 -3.01
N ARG A 7 -15.55 34.83 -2.38
CA ARG A 7 -14.23 34.31 -2.02
C ARG A 7 -14.09 32.99 -2.76
N ARG A 8 -13.25 32.99 -3.81
CA ARG A 8 -12.99 31.80 -4.62
C ARG A 8 -12.46 30.68 -3.71
N ARG A 9 -13.22 29.59 -3.57
CA ARG A 9 -12.80 28.37 -2.87
C ARG A 9 -11.74 27.66 -3.71
N ILE A 10 -10.53 27.50 -3.18
CA ILE A 10 -9.48 26.68 -3.79
C ILE A 10 -9.52 25.32 -3.12
N GLY A 11 -9.98 24.30 -3.85
CA GLY A 11 -10.01 22.93 -3.35
C GLY A 11 -8.61 22.34 -3.23
N TYR A 12 -8.41 21.44 -2.26
CA TYR A 12 -7.12 20.75 -2.07
C TYR A 12 -6.80 19.80 -3.23
N VAL A 13 -7.81 19.08 -3.75
CA VAL A 13 -7.72 18.18 -4.91
C VAL A 13 -8.98 18.34 -5.76
N ASN A 14 -8.86 18.25 -7.09
CA ASN A 14 -9.96 18.34 -8.05
C ASN A 14 -10.06 17.06 -8.91
N LEU A 15 -10.57 15.98 -8.31
CA LEU A 15 -10.75 14.69 -9.00
C LEU A 15 -11.72 14.75 -10.21
N PRO A 16 -12.81 15.53 -10.19
CA PRO A 16 -13.66 15.67 -11.38
C PRO A 16 -12.94 16.20 -12.61
N ALA A 17 -12.03 17.17 -12.45
CA ALA A 17 -11.23 17.67 -13.57
C ALA A 17 -10.28 16.61 -14.10
N GLN A 18 -9.58 15.89 -13.21
CA GLN A 18 -8.71 14.78 -13.62
C GLN A 18 -9.50 13.70 -14.37
N PHE A 19 -10.68 13.31 -13.86
CA PHE A 19 -11.52 12.33 -14.54
C PHE A 19 -11.95 12.81 -15.92
N GLU A 20 -12.29 14.09 -16.09
CA GLU A 20 -12.66 14.63 -17.40
C GLU A 20 -11.50 14.61 -18.39
N GLU A 21 -10.28 14.90 -17.93
CA GLU A 21 -9.05 14.83 -18.74
C GLU A 21 -8.77 13.38 -19.19
N GLU A 22 -8.98 12.39 -18.32
CA GLU A 22 -8.67 10.97 -18.56
C GLU A 22 -9.90 10.16 -19.03
N ARG A 23 -11.05 10.82 -19.23
CA ARG A 23 -12.37 10.16 -19.36
C ARG A 23 -12.41 9.12 -20.46
N ALA A 24 -11.89 9.46 -21.63
CA ALA A 24 -11.96 8.59 -22.81
C ALA A 24 -11.21 7.27 -22.57
N GLU A 25 -10.02 7.34 -21.98
CA GLU A 25 -9.17 6.18 -21.70
C GLU A 25 -9.77 5.30 -20.61
N ILE A 26 -10.25 5.91 -19.51
CA ILE A 26 -10.91 5.19 -18.42
C ILE A 26 -12.14 4.45 -18.93
N MET A 27 -13.01 5.13 -19.70
CA MET A 27 -14.25 4.52 -20.20
C MET A 27 -13.97 3.41 -21.21
N GLN A 28 -12.93 3.53 -22.04
CA GLN A 28 -12.51 2.46 -22.94
C GLN A 28 -12.05 1.22 -22.16
N ALA A 29 -11.26 1.40 -21.09
CA ALA A 29 -10.81 0.29 -20.25
C ALA A 29 -11.98 -0.39 -19.54
N VAL A 30 -12.91 0.41 -18.98
CA VAL A 30 -14.14 -0.09 -18.34
C VAL A 30 -14.98 -0.88 -19.33
N GLU A 31 -15.28 -0.32 -20.50
CA GLU A 31 -16.07 -1.00 -21.53
C GLU A 31 -15.41 -2.33 -21.94
N GLY A 32 -14.09 -2.36 -22.11
CA GLY A 32 -13.35 -3.57 -22.43
C GLY A 32 -13.55 -4.69 -21.39
N VAL A 33 -13.55 -4.37 -20.09
CA VAL A 33 -13.84 -5.36 -19.02
C VAL A 33 -15.28 -5.87 -19.12
N PHE A 34 -16.26 -4.98 -19.33
CA PHE A 34 -17.66 -5.37 -19.47
C PHE A 34 -17.93 -6.24 -20.71
N GLN A 35 -17.26 -5.95 -21.82
CA GLN A 35 -17.37 -6.74 -23.05
C GLN A 35 -16.82 -8.17 -22.88
N ARG A 36 -15.74 -8.34 -22.10
CA ARG A 36 -15.15 -9.66 -21.81
C ARG A 36 -15.85 -10.40 -20.67
N GLY A 37 -16.41 -9.68 -19.70
CA GLY A 37 -17.04 -10.25 -18.50
C GLY A 37 -16.05 -10.81 -17.47
N ASP A 38 -14.76 -10.43 -17.55
CA ASP A 38 -13.66 -10.97 -16.75
C ASP A 38 -13.39 -10.15 -15.47
N PHE A 39 -14.40 -10.00 -14.61
CA PHE A 39 -14.39 -9.07 -13.48
C PHE A 39 -13.43 -9.43 -12.32
N ILE A 40 -12.95 -10.67 -12.23
CA ILE A 40 -12.09 -11.14 -11.13
C ILE A 40 -10.85 -11.79 -11.75
N GLY A 41 -9.66 -11.23 -11.49
CA GLY A 41 -8.40 -11.75 -12.02
C GLY A 41 -8.32 -11.76 -13.55
N GLY A 42 -9.08 -10.90 -14.22
CA GLY A 42 -9.15 -10.85 -15.68
C GLY A 42 -7.92 -10.24 -16.34
N ALA A 43 -7.97 -10.12 -17.66
CA ALA A 43 -6.83 -9.68 -18.47
C ALA A 43 -6.31 -8.28 -18.09
N ALA A 44 -7.19 -7.39 -17.62
CA ALA A 44 -6.82 -6.06 -17.16
C ALA A 44 -5.86 -6.10 -15.94
N VAL A 45 -6.03 -7.09 -15.06
CA VAL A 45 -5.16 -7.28 -13.88
C VAL A 45 -3.77 -7.73 -14.31
N GLY A 46 -3.69 -8.76 -15.18
CA GLY A 46 -2.41 -9.25 -15.68
C GLY A 46 -1.63 -8.18 -16.44
N LYS A 47 -2.31 -7.38 -17.28
CA LYS A 47 -1.69 -6.25 -17.98
C LYS A 47 -1.13 -5.21 -17.00
N LEU A 48 -1.89 -4.86 -15.95
CA LEU A 48 -1.43 -3.94 -14.92
C LEU A 48 -0.18 -4.48 -14.19
N GLU A 49 -0.15 -5.77 -13.86
CA GLU A 49 0.99 -6.41 -13.21
C GLU A 49 2.24 -6.41 -14.10
N GLU A 50 2.10 -6.66 -15.40
CA GLU A 50 3.19 -6.57 -16.38
C GLU A 50 3.74 -5.14 -16.50
N GLU A 51 2.86 -4.14 -16.62
CA GLU A 51 3.25 -2.73 -16.70
C GLU A 51 3.93 -2.25 -15.42
N LEU A 52 3.41 -2.65 -14.25
CA LEU A 52 4.02 -2.34 -12.95
C LEU A 52 5.35 -3.07 -12.76
N SER A 53 5.49 -4.31 -13.23
CA SER A 53 6.75 -5.05 -13.18
C SER A 53 7.84 -4.30 -13.95
N ALA A 54 7.52 -3.81 -15.15
CA ALA A 54 8.42 -3.00 -15.95
C ALA A 54 8.74 -1.65 -15.27
N TYR A 55 7.72 -0.97 -14.72
CA TYR A 55 7.88 0.33 -14.06
C TYR A 55 8.74 0.25 -12.78
N LEU A 56 8.52 -0.77 -11.95
CA LEU A 56 9.21 -0.96 -10.67
C LEU A 56 10.56 -1.66 -10.82
N GLY A 57 10.84 -2.30 -11.97
CA GLY A 57 12.02 -3.13 -12.16
C GLY A 57 12.02 -4.41 -11.32
N SER A 58 10.85 -4.88 -10.89
CA SER A 58 10.68 -6.12 -10.12
C SER A 58 10.23 -7.27 -11.03
N PRO A 59 10.84 -8.47 -10.96
CA PRO A 59 10.43 -9.61 -11.77
C PRO A 59 9.04 -10.16 -11.44
N HIS A 60 8.50 -9.81 -10.26
CA HIS A 60 7.20 -10.25 -9.79
C HIS A 60 6.42 -9.07 -9.20
N VAL A 61 5.16 -8.95 -9.60
CA VAL A 61 4.17 -8.02 -9.05
C VAL A 61 2.88 -8.78 -8.84
N VAL A 62 2.25 -8.54 -7.69
CA VAL A 62 0.92 -9.07 -7.37
C VAL A 62 0.07 -7.90 -6.92
N THR A 63 -1.01 -7.65 -7.64
CA THR A 63 -1.97 -6.59 -7.33
C THR A 63 -2.97 -7.06 -6.29
N LEU A 64 -3.37 -6.14 -5.41
CA LEU A 64 -4.26 -6.42 -4.28
C LEU A 64 -5.30 -5.31 -4.14
N ASN A 65 -6.33 -5.59 -3.33
CA ASN A 65 -7.40 -4.65 -3.04
C ASN A 65 -6.91 -3.33 -2.40
N SER A 66 -5.87 -3.37 -1.55
CA SER A 66 -5.40 -2.20 -0.82
C SER A 66 -3.93 -2.28 -0.43
N GLY A 67 -3.34 -1.13 -0.10
CA GLY A 67 -1.98 -1.07 0.46
C GLY A 67 -1.86 -1.76 1.83
N THR A 68 -2.93 -1.77 2.63
CA THR A 68 -2.95 -2.49 3.91
C THR A 68 -2.87 -4.00 3.68
N ASP A 69 -3.64 -4.53 2.72
CA ASP A 69 -3.59 -5.95 2.35
C ASP A 69 -2.22 -6.32 1.77
N ALA A 70 -1.59 -5.42 1.04
CA ALA A 70 -0.22 -5.61 0.55
C ALA A 70 0.79 -5.78 1.67
N LEU A 71 0.73 -4.93 2.70
CA LEU A 71 1.60 -5.07 3.87
C LEU A 71 1.31 -6.36 4.65
N ILE A 72 0.04 -6.70 4.85
CA ILE A 72 -0.38 -7.93 5.53
C ILE A 72 0.11 -9.17 4.78
N LEU A 73 -0.10 -9.23 3.46
CA LEU A 73 0.33 -10.36 2.65
C LEU A 73 1.85 -10.50 2.64
N ALA A 74 2.57 -9.38 2.50
CA ALA A 74 4.03 -9.37 2.55
C ALA A 74 4.56 -9.91 3.89
N MET A 75 3.99 -9.48 5.01
CA MET A 75 4.38 -9.97 6.34
C MET A 75 4.05 -11.46 6.51
N ARG A 76 2.87 -11.91 6.08
CA ARG A 76 2.49 -13.34 6.12
C ARG A 76 3.39 -14.20 5.26
N ALA A 77 3.78 -13.73 4.07
CA ALA A 77 4.70 -14.44 3.19
C ALA A 77 6.12 -14.58 3.79
N LEU A 78 6.47 -13.72 4.74
CA LEU A 78 7.71 -13.77 5.51
C LEU A 78 7.55 -14.53 6.85
N ASP A 79 6.42 -15.20 7.07
CA ASP A 79 6.06 -15.89 8.32
C ASP A 79 6.06 -14.98 9.57
N ILE A 80 5.85 -13.67 9.40
CA ILE A 80 5.75 -12.71 10.50
C ILE A 80 4.39 -12.82 11.18
N GLY A 81 4.37 -12.96 12.49
CA GLY A 81 3.14 -13.06 13.26
C GLY A 81 3.30 -12.91 14.79
N PRO A 82 2.48 -13.62 15.59
CA PRO A 82 2.53 -13.51 17.05
C PRO A 82 3.92 -13.79 17.64
N GLY A 83 4.39 -12.82 18.44
CA GLY A 83 5.71 -12.88 19.07
C GLY A 83 6.82 -12.19 18.27
N ASP A 84 6.56 -11.79 17.03
CA ASP A 84 7.49 -10.98 16.24
C ASP A 84 7.32 -9.48 16.50
N GLU A 85 8.41 -8.74 16.33
CA GLU A 85 8.45 -7.28 16.40
C GLU A 85 8.70 -6.71 15.00
N VAL A 86 7.92 -5.70 14.58
CA VAL A 86 8.12 -5.00 13.30
C VAL A 86 8.35 -3.52 13.56
N ILE A 87 9.46 -3.01 13.02
CA ILE A 87 9.84 -1.61 13.20
C ILE A 87 9.06 -0.73 12.21
N THR A 88 8.46 0.35 12.71
CA THR A 88 7.72 1.33 11.90
C THR A 88 7.85 2.73 12.51
N PRO A 89 7.77 3.84 11.73
CA PRO A 89 7.73 5.16 12.33
C PRO A 89 6.38 5.45 13.01
N PRO A 90 6.34 6.22 14.10
CA PRO A 90 5.09 6.67 14.73
C PRO A 90 4.40 7.78 13.92
N ASN A 91 5.15 8.52 13.11
CA ASN A 91 4.65 9.55 12.20
C ASN A 91 4.43 8.95 10.79
N SER A 92 3.37 8.16 10.63
CA SER A 92 2.94 7.57 9.36
C SER A 92 1.43 7.41 9.35
N PHE A 93 0.85 7.03 8.21
CA PHE A 93 -0.56 6.69 8.15
C PHE A 93 -0.85 5.42 8.97
N VAL A 94 -2.01 5.38 9.64
CA VAL A 94 -2.38 4.32 10.60
C VAL A 94 -2.33 2.91 10.00
N ALA A 95 -2.53 2.78 8.68
CA ALA A 95 -2.49 1.50 7.98
C ALA A 95 -1.17 0.73 8.20
N SER A 96 -0.03 1.43 8.30
CA SER A 96 1.28 0.81 8.52
C SER A 96 1.31 0.01 9.83
N THR A 97 0.90 0.64 10.93
CA THR A 97 0.82 0.00 12.26
C THR A 97 -0.33 -1.01 12.33
N ALA A 98 -1.48 -0.70 11.71
CA ALA A 98 -2.64 -1.58 11.73
C ALA A 98 -2.35 -2.91 11.00
N ALA A 99 -1.59 -2.89 9.90
CA ALA A 99 -1.17 -4.10 9.20
C ALA A 99 -0.31 -5.01 10.08
N ILE A 100 0.62 -4.44 10.86
CA ILE A 100 1.48 -5.19 11.79
C ILE A 100 0.64 -5.88 12.86
N ILE A 101 -0.30 -5.15 13.45
CA ILE A 101 -1.22 -5.69 14.45
C ILE A 101 -2.14 -6.76 13.83
N ALA A 102 -2.58 -6.58 12.58
CA ALA A 102 -3.47 -7.51 11.90
C ALA A 102 -2.83 -8.88 11.64
N VAL A 103 -1.50 -8.97 11.54
CA VAL A 103 -0.78 -10.26 11.49
C VAL A 103 -0.44 -10.82 12.88
N GLY A 104 -0.76 -10.09 13.96
CA GLY A 104 -0.50 -10.48 15.34
C GLY A 104 0.89 -10.10 15.86
N ALA A 105 1.70 -9.40 15.06
CA ALA A 105 3.01 -8.91 15.46
C ALA A 105 2.90 -7.62 16.30
N SER A 106 3.99 -7.27 16.98
CA SER A 106 4.08 -6.06 17.81
C SER A 106 4.81 -4.94 17.07
N PRO A 107 4.18 -3.76 16.88
CA PRO A 107 4.88 -2.62 16.30
C PRO A 107 5.89 -2.04 17.30
N VAL A 108 7.12 -1.79 16.83
CA VAL A 108 8.17 -1.10 17.57
C VAL A 108 8.47 0.22 16.88
N PHE A 109 8.23 1.33 17.57
CA PHE A 109 8.38 2.64 16.98
C PHE A 109 9.83 3.12 16.97
N ALA A 110 10.28 3.57 15.80
CA ALA A 110 11.53 4.32 15.62
C ALA A 110 11.19 5.75 15.19
N ASP A 111 11.89 6.73 15.76
CA ASP A 111 11.62 8.15 15.51
C ASP A 111 11.85 8.53 14.04
N VAL A 112 11.44 9.74 13.65
CA VAL A 112 11.61 10.25 12.28
C VAL A 112 12.63 11.37 12.19
N LEU A 113 13.25 11.50 11.02
CA LEU A 113 14.08 12.63 10.63
C LEU A 113 13.21 13.83 10.21
N PRO A 114 13.80 15.03 10.04
CA PRO A 114 13.04 16.22 9.62
C PRO A 114 12.37 16.09 8.24
N ASP A 115 12.83 15.18 7.39
CA ASP A 115 12.21 14.83 6.11
C ASP A 115 11.00 13.89 6.26
N GLN A 116 10.60 13.60 7.50
CA GLN A 116 9.49 12.74 7.89
C GLN A 116 9.72 11.24 7.62
N ASN A 117 10.92 10.84 7.19
CA ASN A 117 11.28 9.43 7.05
C ASN A 117 11.77 8.85 8.37
N ILE A 118 11.68 7.53 8.50
CA ILE A 118 12.20 6.80 9.67
C ILE A 118 13.70 7.06 9.86
N ASP A 119 14.13 7.39 11.08
CA ASP A 119 15.53 7.55 11.44
C ASP A 119 16.18 6.16 11.61
N PRO A 120 17.10 5.76 10.71
CA PRO A 120 17.72 4.44 10.77
C PRO A 120 18.57 4.27 12.03
N ALA A 121 19.12 5.35 12.60
CA ALA A 121 19.95 5.31 13.80
C ALA A 121 19.13 5.13 15.08
N ARG A 122 17.83 5.46 15.06
CA ARG A 122 16.91 5.31 16.20
C ARG A 122 16.07 4.05 16.14
N SER A 123 16.37 3.15 15.22
CA SER A 123 15.82 1.79 15.25
C SER A 123 16.41 1.04 16.46
N ARG A 124 15.60 0.84 17.50
CA ARG A 124 16.00 -0.07 18.59
C ARG A 124 16.17 -1.46 17.96
N PRO A 125 17.30 -2.17 18.19
CA PRO A 125 17.37 -3.55 17.75
C PRO A 125 16.20 -4.33 18.38
N PRO A 126 15.51 -5.20 17.63
CA PRO A 126 14.40 -5.96 18.17
C PRO A 126 14.88 -6.70 19.42
N SER A 127 14.03 -6.73 20.45
CA SER A 127 14.37 -7.36 21.70
C SER A 127 14.59 -8.86 21.44
N ARG A 128 15.86 -9.29 21.38
CA ARG A 128 16.19 -10.68 21.03
C ARG A 128 15.48 -11.63 21.99
N ARG A 129 14.66 -12.58 21.48
CA ARG A 129 14.61 -13.98 21.95
C ARG A 129 13.66 -14.91 21.15
N GLY A 130 14.22 -16.06 20.77
CA GLY A 130 13.55 -17.22 20.16
C GLY A 130 14.47 -17.88 19.12
N PRO A 131 14.57 -19.23 19.03
CA PRO A 131 15.41 -19.85 18.00
C PRO A 131 14.92 -19.36 16.64
N ARG A 132 15.82 -18.83 15.81
CA ARG A 132 15.51 -18.41 14.44
C ARG A 132 14.74 -19.56 13.79
N ARG A 133 13.45 -19.38 13.52
CA ARG A 133 12.73 -20.31 12.64
C ARG A 133 13.48 -20.18 11.32
N SER A 134 14.23 -21.21 10.96
CA SER A 134 14.94 -21.24 9.69
C SER A 134 13.90 -20.95 8.62
N CYS A 135 14.05 -19.88 7.84
CA CYS A 135 13.35 -19.74 6.57
C CYS A 135 13.51 -21.08 5.85
N ARG A 136 12.46 -21.90 5.82
CA ARG A 136 12.39 -23.04 4.94
C ARG A 136 11.92 -22.46 3.62
N CYS A 137 12.89 -21.99 2.83
CA CYS A 137 12.70 -21.93 1.40
C CYS A 137 12.60 -23.38 0.92
N THR A 138 11.37 -23.88 0.78
CA THR A 138 11.04 -25.07 -0.02
C THR A 138 10.04 -24.68 -1.06
#